data_AF-A0ABD1XRV9-F1
#
_entry.id   AF-A0ABD1XRV9-F1
#
_cell.length_a   1.000
_cell.length_b   1.000
_cell.length_c   1.000
_cell.angle_alpha   90.00
_cell.angle_beta   90.00
_cell.angle_gamma   90.00
#
_symmetry.space_group_name_H-M   'P 1'
#
loop_
_entity.id
_entity.type
_entity.pdbx_description
1 polymer ?
#
loop_
_entity_poly.entity_id
_entity_poly.type
_entity_poly.pdbx_seq_one_letter_code
_entity_poly.pdbx_strand_id
1 'polypeptide(L)'
;MTLDSIGKIGFGVKIGSLPECLPLPENEFATAFDRCNEIVTERFIDPFWKIRRFLNIGGEAELAKNIRIIDNFVYEVIAKG
;
A
#
# COMPACT_ATOMS: atom_id res chain seq x y z
N MET A 1 -9.84 5.34 7.87
CA MET A 1 -10.58 6.64 7.79
C MET A 1 -10.11 7.48 6.60
N THR A 2 -8.83 7.92 6.56
CA THR A 2 -8.31 8.74 5.44
C THR A 2 -8.36 8.01 4.10
N LEU A 3 -7.96 6.73 4.09
CA LEU A 3 -7.91 5.91 2.89
C LEU A 3 -9.30 5.67 2.28
N ASP A 4 -10.30 5.32 3.09
CA ASP A 4 -11.68 5.16 2.63
C ASP A 4 -12.28 6.45 2.08
N SER A 5 -11.99 7.61 2.69
CA SER A 5 -12.43 8.90 2.17
C SER A 5 -11.79 9.24 0.83
N ILE A 6 -10.48 9.02 0.67
CA ILE A 6 -9.77 9.22 -0.60
C ILE A 6 -10.26 8.25 -1.66
N GLY A 7 -10.44 6.97 -1.32
CA GLY A 7 -10.99 5.96 -2.23
C GLY A 7 -12.36 6.35 -2.76
N LYS A 8 -13.25 6.78 -1.86
CA LYS A 8 -14.62 7.16 -2.22
C LYS A 8 -14.68 8.45 -3.04
N ILE A 9 -13.88 9.46 -2.69
CA ILE A 9 -13.88 10.76 -3.39
C ILE A 9 -13.11 10.68 -4.70
N GLY A 10 -11.94 10.05 -4.70
CA GLY A 10 -11.02 10.00 -5.84
C GLY A 10 -11.35 8.92 -6.85
N PHE A 11 -11.88 7.77 -6.40
CA PHE A 11 -12.12 6.60 -7.25
C PHE A 11 -13.56 6.08 -7.18
N GLY A 12 -14.44 6.68 -6.37
CA GLY A 12 -15.82 6.20 -6.20
C GLY A 12 -15.96 4.87 -5.46
N VAL A 13 -14.85 4.28 -4.98
CA VAL A 13 -14.82 2.92 -4.38
C VAL A 13 -14.54 3.00 -2.89
N LYS A 14 -15.27 2.19 -2.10
CA LYS A 14 -14.92 1.94 -0.69
C LYS A 14 -13.74 0.97 -0.63
N ILE A 15 -12.59 1.43 -0.12
CA ILE A 15 -11.38 0.61 -0.01
C ILE A 15 -11.52 -0.44 1.09
N GLY A 16 -12.34 -0.19 2.12
CA GLY A 16 -12.56 -1.12 3.24
C GLY A 16 -11.45 -1.04 4.28
N SER A 17 -10.89 0.16 4.53
CA SER A 17 -9.83 0.35 5.54
C SER A 17 -10.36 0.28 6.99
N LEU A 18 -11.68 0.15 7.16
CA LEU A 18 -12.36 -0.02 8.42
C LEU A 18 -13.12 -1.35 8.41
N PRO A 19 -13.04 -2.17 9.47
CA PRO A 19 -13.84 -3.38 9.60
C PRO A 19 -15.31 -2.98 9.84
N GLU A 20 -16.14 -3.06 8.80
CA GLU A 20 -17.60 -3.02 8.95
C GLU A 20 -18.06 -4.40 9.47
N CYS A 21 -17.98 -4.61 10.79
CA CYS A 21 -18.67 -5.71 11.51
C CYS A 21 -18.55 -7.14 10.95
N LEU A 22 -17.34 -7.67 10.74
CA LEU A 22 -17.01 -9.12 10.75
C LEU A 22 -15.48 -9.24 10.57
N PRO A 23 -14.82 -10.39 10.82
CA PRO A 23 -13.42 -10.57 10.45
C PRO A 23 -13.37 -10.71 8.92
N LEU A 24 -13.48 -9.58 8.24
CA LEU A 24 -13.09 -9.48 6.84
C LEU A 24 -11.59 -9.83 6.76
N PRO A 25 -11.15 -10.52 5.70
CA PRO A 25 -9.73 -10.72 5.47
C PRO A 25 -9.04 -9.36 5.59
N GLU A 26 -7.93 -9.30 6.32
CA GLU A 26 -7.12 -8.09 6.45
C GLU A 26 -7.05 -7.39 5.09
N ASN A 27 -7.32 -6.09 5.09
CA ASN A 27 -7.28 -5.32 3.85
C ASN A 27 -5.83 -5.29 3.35
N GLU A 28 -5.48 -6.25 2.48
CA GLU A 28 -4.12 -6.43 1.98
C GLU A 28 -3.59 -5.15 1.34
N PHE A 29 -4.47 -4.36 0.73
CA PHE A 29 -4.13 -3.04 0.19
C PHE A 29 -3.73 -2.06 1.30
N ALA A 30 -4.53 -1.94 2.37
CA ALA A 30 -4.21 -1.04 3.49
C ALA A 30 -2.91 -1.45 4.18
N THR A 31 -2.71 -2.74 4.44
CA THR A 31 -1.47 -3.26 5.03
C THR A 31 -0.27 -3.01 4.13
N ALA A 32 -0.38 -3.30 2.83
CA ALA A 32 0.69 -3.04 1.86
C ALA A 32 1.00 -1.54 1.76
N PHE A 33 -0.01 -0.68 1.79
CA PHE A 33 0.13 0.77 1.75
C PHE A 33 0.86 1.31 2.99
N ASP A 34 0.48 0.83 4.18
CA ASP A 34 1.15 1.22 5.43
C ASP A 34 2.62 0.77 5.46
N ARG A 35 2.92 -0.47 5.03
CA ARG A 35 4.30 -0.96 4.90
C ARG A 35 5.11 -0.14 3.89
N CYS A 36 4.50 0.22 2.75
CA CYS A 36 5.17 1.10 1.79
C CYS A 36 5.54 2.44 2.41
N ASN A 37 4.64 3.05 3.18
CA ASN A 37 4.89 4.32 3.85
C ASN A 37 5.97 4.22 4.94
N GLU A 38 5.99 3.12 5.70
CA GLU A 38 7.04 2.85 6.68
C GLU A 38 8.41 2.79 6.00
N ILE A 39 8.56 1.97 4.95
CA ILE A 39 9.81 1.84 4.20
C ILE A 39 10.21 3.17 3.55
N VAL A 40 9.25 3.91 2.99
CA VAL A 40 9.52 5.24 2.41
C VAL A 40 9.98 6.23 3.49
N THR A 41 9.42 6.15 4.70
CA THR A 41 9.83 6.97 5.84
C THR A 41 11.27 6.63 6.27
N GLU A 42 11.63 5.35 6.31
CA GLU A 42 13.01 4.92 6.59
C GLU A 42 14.01 5.48 5.59
N ARG A 43 13.65 5.64 4.31
CA ARG A 43 14.52 6.27 3.29
C ARG A 43 14.88 7.73 3.60
N PHE A 44 14.04 8.45 4.33
CA PHE A 44 14.35 9.83 4.74
C PHE A 44 15.42 9.86 5.84
N ILE A 45 15.47 8.81 6.66
CA ILE A 45 16.42 8.69 7.78
C ILE A 45 17.72 8.06 7.28
N ASP A 46 17.65 7.09 6.38
CA ASP A 46 18.77 6.28 5.97
C ASP A 46 19.30 6.64 4.58
N PRO A 47 20.37 7.46 4.45
CA PRO A 47 20.87 7.90 3.15
C PRO A 47 21.44 6.76 2.28
N PHE A 48 21.70 5.58 2.85
CA PHE A 48 22.20 4.40 2.13
C PHE A 48 21.08 3.54 1.53
N TRP A 49 19.81 3.98 1.60
CA TRP A 49 18.66 3.28 1.02
C TRP A 49 18.84 2.94 -0.47
N LYS A 50 19.55 3.77 -1.24
CA LYS A 50 19.83 3.50 -2.67
C LYS A 50 20.68 2.24 -2.88
N ILE A 51 21.60 1.95 -1.96
CA ILE A 51 22.45 0.74 -2.01
C ILE A 51 21.61 -0.49 -1.67
N ARG A 52 20.78 -0.40 -0.63
CA ARG A 52 19.80 -1.45 -0.29
C ARG A 52 18.81 -1.73 -1.43
N ARG A 53 18.37 -0.68 -2.12
CA ARG A 53 17.51 -0.77 -3.30
C ARG A 53 18.21 -1.44 -4.47
N PHE A 54 19.48 -1.11 -4.71
CA PHE A 54 20.29 -1.74 -5.75
C PHE A 54 20.51 -3.23 -5.49
N LEU A 55 20.74 -3.61 -4.24
CA LEU A 55 20.87 -5.01 -3.84
C LEU A 55 19.53 -5.74 -3.78
N ASN A 56 18.41 -5.01 -3.71
CA ASN A 56 17.05 -5.53 -3.55
C ASN A 56 16.93 -6.48 -2.34
N ILE A 57 17.44 -6.05 -1.18
CA ILE A 57 17.45 -6.84 0.06
C ILE A 57 16.71 -6.07 1.16
N GLY A 58 15.95 -6.80 1.99
CA GLY A 58 15.23 -6.24 3.13
C GLY A 58 13.97 -5.49 2.72
N GLY A 59 13.74 -4.32 3.36
CA GLY A 59 12.54 -3.49 3.14
C GLY A 59 12.33 -3.07 1.68
N GLU A 60 13.39 -2.94 0.87
CA GLU A 60 13.25 -2.60 -0.56
C GLU A 60 12.65 -3.73 -1.40
N ALA A 61 12.96 -5.00 -1.06
CA ALA A 61 12.35 -6.16 -1.71
C ALA A 61 10.89 -6.33 -1.28
N GLU A 62 10.61 -6.05 0.00
CA GLU A 62 9.25 -6.04 0.53
C GLU A 62 8.41 -4.92 -0.10
N LEU A 63 9.00 -3.73 -0.27
CA LEU A 63 8.38 -2.61 -0.97
C LEU A 63 7.95 -2.99 -2.39
N ALA A 64 8.80 -3.68 -3.15
CA ALA A 64 8.47 -4.11 -4.50
C ALA A 64 7.25 -5.06 -4.53
N LYS A 65 7.12 -5.95 -3.53
CA LYS A 65 5.96 -6.83 -3.39
C LYS A 65 4.70 -6.04 -3.01
N ASN A 66 4.81 -5.14 -2.04
CA ASN A 66 3.68 -4.33 -1.56
C ASN A 66 3.17 -3.38 -2.66
N ILE A 67 4.06 -2.77 -3.46
CA ILE A 67 3.68 -1.96 -4.62
C ILE A 67 2.85 -2.77 -5.61
N ARG A 68 3.20 -4.04 -5.85
CA ARG A 68 2.42 -4.90 -6.76
C ARG A 68 1.00 -5.18 -6.26
N ILE A 69 0.82 -5.33 -4.96
CA ILE A 69 -0.51 -5.51 -4.34
C ILE A 69 -1.34 -4.23 -4.53
N ILE A 70 -0.74 -3.07 -4.29
CA ILE A 70 -1.36 -1.75 -4.49
C ILE A 70 -1.74 -1.55 -5.96
N ASP A 71 -0.82 -1.84 -6.89
CA ASP A 71 -1.01 -1.68 -8.33
C ASP A 71 -2.16 -2.55 -8.84
N ASN A 72 -2.19 -3.83 -8.45
CA ASN A 72 -3.29 -4.74 -8.77
C ASN A 72 -4.63 -4.19 -8.27
N PHE A 73 -4.70 -3.71 -7.03
CA PHE A 73 -5.92 -3.11 -6.48
C PHE A 73 -6.38 -1.89 -7.30
N VAL A 74 -5.45 -1.00 -7.67
CA VAL A 74 -5.75 0.18 -8.49
C VAL A 74 -6.26 -0.22 -9.88
N TYR A 75 -5.63 -1.19 -10.53
CA TYR A 75 -6.11 -1.70 -11.82
C TYR A 75 -7.50 -2.34 -11.72
N GLU A 76 -7.79 -3.08 -10.65
CA GLU A 76 -9.13 -3.60 -10.42
C GLU A 76 -10.17 -2.49 -10.22
N VAL A 77 -9.82 -1.43 -9.50
CA VAL A 77 -10.70 -0.27 -9.29
C VAL A 77 -10.95 0.45 -10.61
N ILE A 78 -9.92 0.69 -11.42
CA ILE A 78 -10.06 1.34 -12.73
C ILE A 78 -10.87 0.46 -13.70
N ALA A 79 -10.68 -0.86 -13.68
CA ALA A 79 -11.42 -1.77 -14.55
C ALA A 79 -12.89 -1.94 -14.15
N LYS A 80 -13.25 -1.67 -12.89
CA LYS A 80 -14.62 -1.76 -12.36
C LYS A 80 -15.36 -0.41 -12.31
N GLY A 81 -14.66 0.72 -12.48
CA GLY A 81 -15.23 2.07 -12.57
C GLY A 81 -15.67 2.42 -13.97
#